data_AF-A0A0C1R791-F1
#
_entry.id   AF-A0A0C1R791-F1
#
_cell.length_a   1.000
_cell.length_b   1.000
_cell.length_c   1.000
_cell.angle_alpha   90.00
_cell.angle_beta   90.00
_cell.angle_gamma   90.00
#
_symmetry.space_group_name_H-M   'P 1'
#
loop_
_entity.id
_entity.type
_entity.pdbx_description
1 polymer ?
#
loop_
_entity_poly.entity_id
_entity_poly.type
_entity_poly.pdbx_seq_one_letter_code
_entity_poly.pdbx_strand_id
1 'polypeptide(L)'
;MLYLAEVQKQKGGLLSGGGKTELKLLACQRNDQSWTTVSEETIAGEEASKLNDGALILVELTPNRQVQRVQEAGRPLINILQNFSRQVEKFKVKEEEIDQWKQSLTFQAQEFNRREMELETRLEQLQHMEEDFQRCETQLKEVEAAREEIERLRTEMERNRQELEGAWEHLRGEQRRLEEFKAECQQGAVLDEEQCKTLNDLLSHLSTSVAPTETVRENLNIAFEIAERQQAVLNPHWQQLEQQKAVVEQQQKEASRLSQTLSEQKNEWQQAQQSIEEQIAKLKVDTVTLANKQEYARSLKEQLQYQEELHKQISFLASISSDVTSTPKVDIAALEQMSVEQLQDTLRDLQQKLNIDSNFVNEQEQELI
;
A
#
# COMPACT_ATOMS: atom_id res chain seq x y z
N MET A 1 42.61 -11.89 -45.60
CA MET A 1 41.16 -11.67 -45.38
C MET A 1 40.41 -12.73 -46.15
N LEU A 2 39.31 -13.26 -45.58
CA LEU A 2 38.53 -14.34 -46.20
C LEU A 2 37.45 -13.75 -47.12
N TYR A 3 37.38 -14.25 -48.34
CA TYR A 3 36.42 -13.83 -49.36
C TYR A 3 35.57 -15.01 -49.83
N LEU A 4 34.32 -14.74 -50.15
CA LEU A 4 33.48 -15.63 -50.93
C LEU A 4 33.63 -15.23 -52.40
N ALA A 5 33.95 -16.19 -53.25
CA ALA A 5 34.15 -15.95 -54.68
C ALA A 5 33.46 -17.02 -55.52
N GLU A 6 33.17 -16.68 -56.76
CA GLU A 6 32.66 -17.59 -57.79
C GLU A 6 33.77 -17.89 -58.79
N VAL A 7 33.96 -19.17 -59.11
CA VAL A 7 34.90 -19.61 -60.15
C VAL A 7 34.31 -19.31 -61.53
N GLN A 8 35.04 -18.56 -62.36
CA GLN A 8 34.67 -18.28 -63.74
C GLN A 8 35.72 -18.85 -64.70
N LYS A 9 35.31 -19.74 -65.60
CA LYS A 9 36.18 -20.32 -66.62
C LYS A 9 35.94 -19.63 -67.96
N GLN A 10 36.93 -18.88 -68.42
CA GLN A 10 36.88 -18.33 -69.77
C GLN A 10 37.20 -19.44 -70.79
N LYS A 11 36.28 -19.68 -71.74
CA LYS A 11 36.54 -20.57 -72.88
C LYS A 11 37.62 -19.93 -73.76
N GLY A 12 38.77 -20.58 -73.85
CA GLY A 12 39.89 -20.11 -74.66
C GLY A 12 39.52 -20.02 -76.14
N GLY A 13 39.82 -18.88 -76.76
CA GLY A 13 39.75 -18.72 -78.21
C GLY A 13 40.80 -19.59 -78.92
N LEU A 14 40.55 -19.89 -80.20
CA LEU A 14 41.22 -20.86 -81.07
C LEU A 14 42.77 -20.79 -81.17
N LEU A 15 43.44 -19.83 -80.51
CA LEU A 15 44.87 -19.56 -80.64
C LEU A 15 45.65 -19.57 -79.30
N SER A 16 45.00 -19.78 -78.16
CA SER A 16 45.65 -19.85 -76.85
C SER A 16 45.18 -21.09 -76.08
N GLY A 17 45.97 -22.16 -76.15
CA GLY A 17 45.67 -23.51 -75.63
C GLY A 17 45.64 -23.66 -74.10
N GLY A 18 45.09 -22.70 -73.36
CA GLY A 18 44.87 -22.82 -71.92
C GLY A 18 43.64 -22.03 -71.49
N GLY A 19 42.63 -22.71 -70.95
CA GLY A 19 41.48 -22.04 -70.34
C GLY A 19 41.91 -21.28 -69.09
N LYS A 20 41.65 -19.96 -69.05
CA LYS A 20 41.95 -19.13 -67.87
C LYS A 20 40.84 -19.29 -66.84
N THR A 21 41.24 -19.52 -65.59
CA THR A 21 40.34 -19.56 -64.43
C THR A 21 40.48 -18.25 -63.66
N GLU A 22 39.38 -17.53 -63.54
CA GLU A 22 39.28 -16.27 -62.79
C GLU A 22 38.33 -16.47 -61.61
N LEU A 23 38.54 -15.71 -60.53
CA LEU A 23 37.70 -15.73 -59.34
C LEU A 23 37.01 -14.38 -59.22
N LYS A 24 35.69 -14.38 -59.31
CA LYS A 24 34.86 -13.20 -59.09
C LYS A 24 34.59 -13.06 -57.59
N LEU A 25 35.12 -12.03 -56.95
CA LEU A 25 34.89 -11.77 -55.52
C LEU A 25 33.46 -11.26 -55.30
N LEU A 26 32.73 -11.85 -54.34
CA LEU A 26 31.33 -11.54 -54.05
C LEU A 26 31.16 -10.88 -52.68
N ALA A 27 31.80 -11.42 -51.64
CA ALA A 27 31.70 -10.91 -50.28
C ALA A 27 33.02 -11.09 -49.51
N CYS A 28 33.26 -10.24 -48.52
CA CYS A 28 34.40 -10.31 -47.61
C CYS A 28 33.91 -10.51 -46.19
N GLN A 29 34.56 -11.41 -45.45
CA GLN A 29 34.38 -11.54 -44.02
C GLN A 29 35.13 -10.42 -43.29
N ARG A 30 34.42 -9.73 -42.40
CA ARG A 30 34.97 -8.72 -41.48
C ARG A 30 35.51 -9.37 -40.21
N ASN A 31 36.22 -8.58 -39.41
CA ASN A 31 36.84 -9.05 -38.16
C ASN A 31 35.81 -9.49 -37.10
N ASP A 32 34.59 -8.97 -37.17
CA ASP A 32 33.44 -9.34 -36.32
C ASP A 32 32.65 -10.53 -36.88
N GLN A 33 33.20 -11.26 -37.85
CA GLN A 33 32.58 -12.39 -38.56
C GLN A 33 31.36 -12.03 -39.41
N SER A 34 31.03 -10.75 -39.55
CA SER A 34 30.00 -10.30 -40.49
C SER A 34 30.50 -10.40 -41.93
N TRP A 35 29.57 -10.57 -42.88
CA TRP A 35 29.87 -10.61 -44.31
C TRP A 35 29.35 -9.35 -44.98
N THR A 36 30.22 -8.68 -45.74
CA THR A 36 29.84 -7.51 -46.55
C THR A 36 30.06 -7.82 -48.01
N THR A 37 29.15 -7.39 -48.88
CA THR A 37 29.34 -7.45 -50.33
C THR A 37 30.56 -6.63 -50.74
N VAL A 38 31.33 -7.13 -51.69
CA VAL A 38 32.49 -6.45 -52.27
C VAL A 38 32.16 -6.13 -53.73
N SER A 39 32.76 -5.07 -54.27
CA SER A 39 32.73 -4.81 -55.72
C SER A 39 33.15 -6.08 -56.46
N GLU A 40 32.43 -6.43 -57.53
CA GLU A 40 32.60 -7.65 -58.31
C GLU A 40 33.92 -7.65 -59.11
N GLU A 41 35.03 -7.69 -58.39
CA GLU A 41 36.39 -7.69 -58.91
C GLU A 41 36.81 -9.13 -59.22
N THR A 42 37.43 -9.34 -60.39
CA THR A 42 37.95 -10.63 -60.83
C THR A 42 39.46 -10.71 -60.59
N ILE A 43 39.91 -11.77 -59.92
CA ILE A 43 41.34 -12.06 -59.70
C ILE A 43 41.74 -13.37 -60.38
N ALA A 44 43.02 -13.52 -60.73
CA ALA A 44 43.52 -14.77 -61.30
C ALA A 44 43.42 -15.92 -60.28
N GLY A 45 42.90 -17.07 -60.69
CA GLY A 45 42.53 -18.18 -59.82
C GLY A 45 43.03 -19.54 -60.29
N GLU A 46 44.29 -19.64 -60.70
CA GLU A 46 44.86 -20.89 -61.26
C GLU A 46 44.73 -22.09 -60.28
N GLU A 47 44.76 -21.81 -58.98
CA GLU A 47 44.59 -22.78 -57.88
C GLU A 47 43.18 -23.39 -57.83
N ALA A 48 42.17 -22.73 -58.41
CA ALA A 48 40.79 -23.19 -58.51
C ALA A 48 40.47 -23.88 -59.85
N SER A 49 41.46 -24.09 -60.73
CA SER A 49 41.27 -24.67 -62.08
C SER A 49 40.61 -26.06 -62.08
N LYS A 50 40.77 -26.82 -60.99
CA LYS A 50 40.17 -28.16 -60.77
C LYS A 50 38.69 -28.13 -60.40
N LEU A 51 38.16 -26.97 -60.02
CA LEU A 51 36.76 -26.79 -59.60
C LEU A 51 35.89 -26.46 -60.82
N ASN A 52 34.58 -26.67 -60.72
CA ASN A 52 33.67 -26.41 -61.82
C ASN A 52 33.43 -24.91 -62.05
N ASP A 53 33.06 -24.55 -63.29
CA ASP A 53 32.59 -23.20 -63.60
C ASP A 53 31.31 -22.89 -62.80
N GLY A 54 31.23 -21.68 -62.22
CA GLY A 54 30.15 -21.27 -61.30
C GLY A 54 30.25 -21.81 -59.87
N ALA A 55 31.33 -22.52 -59.51
CA ALA A 55 31.49 -23.05 -58.15
C ALA A 55 31.77 -21.92 -57.13
N LEU A 56 31.06 -21.95 -55.99
CA LEU A 56 31.31 -21.04 -54.88
C LEU A 56 32.46 -21.55 -54.00
N ILE A 57 33.43 -20.68 -53.76
CA ILE A 57 34.65 -20.99 -53.01
C ILE A 57 34.94 -19.92 -51.96
N LEU A 58 35.58 -20.34 -50.88
CA LEU A 58 36.17 -19.46 -49.90
C LEU A 58 37.65 -19.29 -50.21
N VAL A 59 38.08 -18.03 -50.30
CA VAL A 59 39.40 -17.64 -50.76
C VAL A 59 40.06 -16.76 -49.70
N GLU A 60 41.21 -17.19 -49.18
CA GLU A 60 42.03 -16.35 -48.33
C GLU A 60 42.96 -15.52 -49.21
N LEU A 61 42.83 -14.20 -49.16
CA LEU A 61 43.71 -13.27 -49.87
C LEU A 61 44.72 -12.65 -48.92
N THR A 62 45.96 -12.55 -49.40
CA THR A 62 47.02 -11.77 -48.77
C THR A 62 46.73 -10.25 -48.88
N PRO A 63 47.42 -9.39 -48.12
CA PRO A 63 47.31 -7.94 -48.28
C PRO A 63 47.61 -7.44 -49.71
N ASN A 64 48.39 -8.20 -50.49
CA ASN A 64 48.74 -7.91 -51.87
C ASN A 64 47.73 -8.48 -52.89
N ARG A 65 46.56 -8.94 -52.44
CA ARG A 65 45.48 -9.53 -53.26
C ARG A 65 45.90 -10.78 -54.04
N GLN A 66 46.90 -11.50 -53.54
CA GLN A 66 47.26 -12.82 -54.05
C GLN A 66 46.52 -13.90 -53.29
N VAL A 67 46.11 -14.95 -54.01
CA VAL A 67 45.43 -16.10 -53.43
C VAL A 67 46.42 -16.89 -52.57
N GLN A 68 46.02 -17.15 -51.33
CA GLN A 68 46.82 -17.92 -50.36
C GLN A 68 46.24 -19.32 -50.16
N ARG A 69 44.90 -19.43 -50.16
CA ARG A 69 44.19 -20.69 -49.94
C ARG A 69 42.82 -20.66 -50.61
N VAL A 70 42.46 -21.77 -51.26
CA VAL A 70 41.14 -22.01 -51.85
C VAL A 70 40.46 -23.19 -51.17
N GLN A 71 39.19 -23.04 -50.80
CA GLN A 71 38.37 -24.09 -50.20
C GLN A 71 36.96 -24.05 -50.80
N GLU A 72 36.29 -25.20 -50.92
CA GLU A 72 34.88 -25.23 -51.34
C GLU A 72 33.99 -24.56 -50.29
N ALA A 73 33.09 -23.68 -50.72
CA ALA A 73 32.27 -22.89 -49.80
C ALA A 73 31.04 -23.65 -49.26
N GLY A 74 30.67 -24.80 -49.82
CA GLY A 74 29.41 -25.49 -49.50
C GLY A 74 29.19 -25.77 -48.01
N ARG A 75 30.06 -26.59 -47.39
CA ARG A 75 29.94 -26.91 -45.94
C ARG A 75 30.16 -25.68 -45.04
N PRO A 76 31.18 -24.83 -45.27
CA PRO A 76 31.36 -23.61 -44.49
C PRO A 76 30.17 -22.65 -44.53
N LEU A 77 29.55 -22.44 -45.69
CA LEU A 77 28.38 -21.57 -45.83
C LEU A 77 27.16 -22.14 -45.09
N ILE A 78 26.93 -23.45 -45.17
CA ILE A 78 25.86 -24.10 -44.39
C ILE A 78 26.07 -23.87 -42.89
N ASN A 79 27.29 -24.02 -42.39
CA ASN A 79 27.60 -23.76 -40.99
C ASN A 79 27.38 -22.29 -40.60
N ILE A 80 27.78 -21.34 -41.45
CA ILE A 80 27.56 -19.91 -41.22
C ILE A 80 26.05 -19.60 -41.17
N LEU A 81 25.26 -20.14 -42.11
CA LEU A 81 23.81 -19.97 -42.14
C LEU A 81 23.13 -20.59 -40.93
N GLN A 82 23.53 -21.79 -40.52
CA GLN A 82 23.02 -22.45 -39.31
C GLN A 82 23.34 -21.63 -38.05
N ASN A 83 24.57 -21.11 -37.94
CA ASN A 83 24.97 -20.27 -36.82
C ASN A 83 24.22 -18.95 -36.79
N PHE A 84 24.04 -18.29 -37.94
CA PHE A 84 23.26 -17.06 -38.07
C PHE A 84 21.80 -17.30 -37.67
N SER A 85 21.18 -18.38 -38.17
CA SER A 85 19.81 -18.76 -37.79
C SER A 85 19.67 -18.97 -36.28
N ARG A 86 20.62 -19.67 -35.64
CA ARG A 86 20.64 -19.85 -34.18
C ARG A 86 20.83 -18.53 -33.43
N GLN A 87 21.64 -17.61 -33.94
CA GLN A 87 21.84 -16.30 -33.32
C GLN A 87 20.59 -15.45 -33.42
N VAL A 88 19.94 -15.39 -34.59
CA VAL A 88 18.67 -14.68 -34.78
C VAL A 88 17.62 -15.18 -33.78
N GLU A 89 17.51 -16.51 -33.61
CA GLU A 89 16.57 -17.08 -32.64
C GLU A 89 16.89 -16.65 -31.20
N LYS A 90 18.18 -16.68 -30.81
CA LYS A 90 18.60 -16.19 -29.49
C LYS A 90 18.33 -14.70 -29.29
N PHE A 91 18.45 -13.88 -30.34
CA PHE A 91 18.16 -12.45 -30.25
C PHE A 91 16.67 -12.21 -30.06
N LYS A 92 15.79 -12.96 -30.73
CA LYS A 92 14.34 -12.88 -30.53
C LYS A 92 13.94 -13.20 -29.10
N VAL A 93 14.47 -14.29 -28.54
CA VAL A 93 14.20 -14.66 -27.12
C VAL A 93 14.63 -13.54 -26.17
N LYS A 94 15.81 -12.94 -26.39
CA LYS A 94 16.27 -11.80 -25.58
C LYS A 94 15.41 -10.55 -25.76
N GLU A 95 14.92 -10.29 -26.97
CA GLU A 95 14.03 -9.17 -27.25
C GLU A 95 12.70 -9.34 -26.51
N GLU A 96 12.15 -10.57 -26.50
CA GLU A 96 10.97 -10.92 -25.70
C GLU A 96 11.22 -10.74 -24.19
N GLU A 97 12.38 -11.19 -23.67
CA GLU A 97 12.76 -10.97 -22.27
C GLU A 97 12.87 -9.47 -21.92
N ILE A 98 13.48 -8.68 -22.81
CA ILE A 98 13.60 -7.22 -22.65
C ILE A 98 12.21 -6.58 -22.62
N ASP A 99 11.29 -7.01 -23.49
CA ASP A 99 9.94 -6.47 -23.51
C ASP A 99 9.13 -6.85 -22.27
N GLN A 100 9.30 -8.07 -21.74
CA GLN A 100 8.75 -8.46 -20.44
C GLN A 100 9.31 -7.61 -19.30
N TRP A 101 10.61 -7.29 -19.32
CA TRP A 101 11.21 -6.40 -18.34
C TRP A 101 10.69 -4.97 -18.46
N LYS A 102 10.51 -4.44 -19.68
CA LYS A 102 9.90 -3.11 -19.89
C LYS A 102 8.47 -3.05 -19.36
N GLN A 103 7.67 -4.09 -19.60
CA GLN A 103 6.31 -4.19 -19.06
C GLN A 103 6.32 -4.21 -17.53
N SER A 104 7.21 -5.01 -16.94
CA SER A 104 7.38 -5.09 -15.48
C SER A 104 7.81 -3.75 -14.87
N LEU A 105 8.76 -3.05 -15.50
CA LEU A 105 9.21 -1.73 -15.06
C LEU A 105 8.13 -0.67 -15.19
N THR A 106 7.33 -0.73 -16.26
CA THR A 106 6.19 0.17 -16.47
C THR A 106 5.15 -0.03 -15.36
N PHE A 107 4.84 -1.29 -15.03
CA PHE A 107 3.93 -1.60 -13.94
C PHE A 107 4.48 -1.11 -12.59
N GLN A 108 5.78 -1.32 -12.31
CA GLN A 108 6.42 -0.82 -11.10
C GLN A 108 6.37 0.71 -11.00
N ALA A 109 6.59 1.43 -12.10
CA ALA A 109 6.50 2.88 -12.13
C ALA A 109 5.06 3.37 -11.87
N GLN A 110 4.05 2.69 -12.42
CA GLN A 110 2.64 3.00 -12.15
C GLN A 110 2.27 2.78 -10.68
N GLU A 111 2.69 1.65 -10.09
CA GLU A 111 2.46 1.36 -8.67
C GLU A 111 3.20 2.34 -7.75
N PHE A 112 4.41 2.77 -8.13
CA PHE A 112 5.15 3.79 -7.41
C PHE A 112 4.39 5.12 -7.41
N ASN A 113 3.96 5.60 -8.57
CA ASN A 113 3.18 6.85 -8.68
C ASN A 113 1.86 6.76 -7.88
N ARG A 114 1.19 5.60 -7.86
CA ARG A 114 0.00 5.40 -7.05
C ARG A 114 0.30 5.55 -5.56
N ARG A 115 1.39 4.95 -5.08
CA ARG A 115 1.82 5.06 -3.68
C ARG A 115 2.25 6.47 -3.31
N GLU A 116 2.91 7.17 -4.22
CA GLU A 116 3.30 8.57 -4.04
C GLU A 116 2.08 9.46 -3.82
N MET A 117 1.05 9.32 -4.67
CA MET A 117 -0.23 10.04 -4.52
C MET A 117 -0.95 9.69 -3.21
N GLU A 118 -0.92 8.43 -2.78
CA GLU A 118 -1.49 8.01 -1.49
C GLU A 118 -0.74 8.65 -0.31
N LEU A 119 0.59 8.73 -0.38
CA LEU A 119 1.41 9.38 0.64
C LEU A 119 1.17 10.89 0.69
N GLU A 120 1.05 11.54 -0.47
CA GLU A 120 0.71 12.97 -0.55
C GLU A 120 -0.65 13.25 0.12
N THR A 121 -1.67 12.44 -0.19
CA THR A 121 -2.98 12.55 0.45
C THR A 121 -2.90 12.37 1.98
N ARG A 122 -2.08 11.41 2.46
CA ARG A 122 -1.87 11.21 3.91
C ARG A 122 -1.12 12.38 4.55
N LEU A 123 -0.17 12.99 3.85
CA LEU A 123 0.52 14.18 4.34
C LEU A 123 -0.43 15.37 4.47
N GLU A 124 -1.31 15.58 3.51
CA GLU A 124 -2.36 16.61 3.59
C GLU A 124 -3.30 16.36 4.78
N GLN A 125 -3.70 15.11 5.02
CA GLN A 125 -4.50 14.75 6.19
C GLN A 125 -3.78 15.04 7.52
N LEU A 126 -2.48 14.72 7.60
CA LEU A 126 -1.68 15.01 8.79
C LEU A 126 -1.53 16.52 9.03
N GLN A 127 -1.32 17.31 7.98
CA GLN A 127 -1.28 18.77 8.09
C GLN A 127 -2.60 19.32 8.62
N HIS A 128 -3.73 18.85 8.08
CA HIS A 128 -5.05 19.27 8.56
C HIS A 128 -5.28 18.90 10.03
N MET A 129 -4.90 17.69 10.44
CA MET A 129 -4.96 17.28 11.84
C MET A 129 -4.07 18.13 12.75
N GLU A 130 -2.90 18.55 12.28
CA GLU A 130 -2.01 19.43 13.04
C GLU A 130 -2.60 20.83 13.21
N GLU A 131 -3.22 21.38 12.17
CA GLU A 131 -3.95 22.65 12.26
C GLU A 131 -5.11 22.57 13.26
N ASP A 132 -5.89 21.49 13.21
CA ASP A 132 -7.00 21.28 14.15
C ASP A 132 -6.51 21.09 15.58
N PHE A 133 -5.38 20.40 15.79
CA PHE A 133 -4.74 20.28 17.09
C PHE A 133 -4.31 21.65 17.63
N GLN A 134 -3.66 22.48 16.80
CA GLN A 134 -3.27 23.83 17.18
C GLN A 134 -4.49 24.70 17.54
N ARG A 135 -5.58 24.59 16.77
CA ARG A 135 -6.85 25.28 17.09
C ARG A 135 -7.41 24.82 18.44
N CYS A 136 -7.45 23.51 18.69
CA CYS A 136 -7.89 22.98 19.98
C CYS A 136 -7.02 23.49 21.13
N GLU A 137 -5.70 23.54 20.95
CA GLU A 137 -4.78 24.06 21.96
C GLU A 137 -5.04 25.55 22.25
N THR A 138 -5.29 26.36 21.22
CA THR A 138 -5.66 27.77 21.41
C THR A 138 -6.97 27.92 22.17
N GLN A 139 -7.99 27.13 21.82
CA GLN A 139 -9.28 27.14 22.53
C GLN A 139 -9.13 26.72 23.99
N LEU A 140 -8.30 25.72 24.29
CA LEU A 140 -8.03 25.32 25.67
C LEU A 140 -7.40 26.47 26.47
N LYS A 141 -6.42 27.17 25.90
CA LYS A 141 -5.79 28.34 26.54
C LYS A 141 -6.80 29.48 26.78
N GLU A 142 -7.69 29.74 25.83
CA GLU A 142 -8.76 30.74 25.99
C GLU A 142 -9.74 30.34 27.11
N VAL A 143 -10.12 29.07 27.20
CA VAL A 143 -10.99 28.55 28.26
C VAL A 143 -10.32 28.63 29.63
N GLU A 144 -9.03 28.30 29.72
CA GLU A 144 -8.25 28.44 30.96
C GLU A 144 -8.18 29.91 31.40
N ALA A 145 -7.86 30.82 30.48
CA ALA A 145 -7.85 32.26 30.77
C ALA A 145 -9.23 32.78 31.22
N ALA A 146 -10.31 32.34 30.56
CA ALA A 146 -11.67 32.71 30.96
C ALA A 146 -12.03 32.17 32.36
N ARG A 147 -11.59 30.95 32.70
CA ARG A 147 -11.79 30.40 34.05
C ARG A 147 -11.04 31.18 35.11
N GLU A 148 -9.79 31.57 34.85
CA GLU A 148 -9.02 32.41 35.77
C GLU A 148 -9.71 33.75 36.01
N GLU A 149 -10.25 34.39 34.97
CA GLU A 149 -10.96 35.65 35.09
C GLU A 149 -12.28 35.52 35.86
N ILE A 150 -13.02 34.43 35.64
CA ILE A 150 -14.23 34.14 36.43
C ILE A 150 -13.90 34.00 37.92
N GLU A 151 -12.81 33.30 38.26
CA GLU A 151 -12.39 33.16 39.67
C GLU A 151 -11.93 34.48 40.27
N ARG A 152 -11.26 35.35 39.50
CA ARG A 152 -10.95 36.72 39.94
C ARG A 152 -12.22 37.53 40.23
N LEU A 153 -13.17 37.56 39.30
CA LEU A 153 -14.42 38.28 39.47
C LEU A 153 -15.24 37.73 40.66
N ARG A 154 -15.21 36.42 40.90
CA ARG A 154 -15.83 35.81 42.08
C ARG A 154 -15.20 36.28 43.39
N THR A 155 -13.87 36.32 43.46
CA THR A 155 -13.18 36.78 44.68
C THR A 155 -13.42 38.27 44.92
N GLU A 156 -13.46 39.10 43.87
CA GLU A 156 -13.84 40.51 43.97
C GLU A 156 -15.30 40.69 44.44
N MET A 157 -16.24 39.91 43.91
CA MET A 157 -17.63 39.94 44.36
C MET A 157 -17.78 39.56 45.83
N GLU A 158 -17.08 38.51 46.27
CA GLU A 158 -17.12 38.07 47.66
C GLU A 158 -16.53 39.14 48.59
N ARG A 159 -15.43 39.78 48.17
CA ARG A 159 -14.87 40.93 48.90
C ARG A 159 -15.85 42.09 48.98
N ASN A 160 -16.43 42.50 47.86
CA ASN A 160 -17.41 43.59 47.81
C ASN A 160 -18.63 43.28 48.69
N ARG A 161 -19.08 42.01 48.70
CA ARG A 161 -20.16 41.55 49.58
C ARG A 161 -19.78 41.69 51.06
N GLN A 162 -18.58 41.26 51.45
CA GLN A 162 -18.09 41.40 52.83
C GLN A 162 -17.97 42.88 53.24
N GLU A 163 -17.46 43.73 52.36
CA GLU A 163 -17.37 45.18 52.60
C GLU A 163 -18.76 45.81 52.79
N LEU A 164 -19.74 45.42 51.96
CA LEU A 164 -21.14 45.86 52.10
C LEU A 164 -21.77 45.36 53.41
N GLU A 165 -21.56 44.10 53.77
CA GLU A 165 -22.07 43.52 55.01
C GLU A 165 -21.51 44.26 56.23
N GLY A 166 -20.20 44.56 56.25
CA GLY A 166 -19.58 45.40 57.28
C GLY A 166 -20.14 46.83 57.32
N ALA A 167 -20.41 47.45 56.17
CA ALA A 167 -21.04 48.77 56.11
C ALA A 167 -22.48 48.75 56.66
N TRP A 168 -23.25 47.68 56.38
CA TRP A 168 -24.59 47.48 56.92
C TRP A 168 -24.59 47.27 58.43
N GLU A 169 -23.64 46.50 58.95
CA GLU A 169 -23.46 46.33 60.40
C GLU A 169 -23.12 47.66 61.08
N HIS A 170 -22.23 48.46 60.48
CA HIS A 170 -21.90 49.80 60.98
C HIS A 170 -23.13 50.72 61.02
N LEU A 171 -23.91 50.77 59.93
CA LEU A 171 -25.15 51.55 59.86
C LEU A 171 -26.16 51.12 60.93
N ARG A 172 -26.34 49.81 61.12
CA ARG A 172 -27.25 49.26 62.14
C ARG A 172 -26.78 49.59 63.55
N GLY A 173 -25.47 49.61 63.78
CA GLY A 173 -24.86 50.05 65.03
C GLY A 173 -25.06 51.54 65.30
N GLU A 174 -24.97 52.40 64.29
CA GLU A 174 -25.29 53.83 64.38
C GLU A 174 -26.80 54.05 64.63
N GLN A 175 -27.68 53.28 63.98
CA GLN A 175 -29.12 53.32 64.26
C GLN A 175 -29.45 52.97 65.72
N ARG A 176 -28.87 51.88 66.25
CA ARG A 176 -29.06 51.54 67.68
C ARG A 176 -28.54 52.62 68.60
N ARG A 177 -27.36 53.18 68.33
CA ARG A 177 -26.81 54.30 69.11
C ARG A 177 -27.72 55.54 69.07
N LEU A 178 -28.34 55.83 67.93
CA LEU A 178 -29.35 56.89 67.82
C LEU A 178 -30.63 56.57 68.60
N GLU A 179 -31.08 55.31 68.59
CA GLU A 179 -32.23 54.86 69.38
C GLU A 179 -31.95 54.92 70.88
N GLU A 180 -30.76 54.49 71.32
CA GLU A 180 -30.27 54.59 72.70
C GLU A 180 -30.19 56.06 73.13
N PHE A 181 -29.59 56.93 72.30
CA PHE A 181 -29.53 58.38 72.57
C PHE A 181 -30.92 59.02 72.64
N LYS A 182 -31.86 58.59 71.78
CA LYS A 182 -33.27 59.02 71.87
C LYS A 182 -33.92 58.54 73.17
N ALA A 183 -33.68 57.30 73.58
CA ALA A 183 -34.19 56.74 74.83
C ALA A 183 -33.59 57.44 76.06
N GLU A 184 -32.30 57.79 76.04
CA GLU A 184 -31.64 58.60 77.07
C GLU A 184 -32.20 60.03 77.11
N CYS A 185 -32.43 60.65 75.95
CA CYS A 185 -33.10 61.95 75.87
C CYS A 185 -34.55 61.90 76.40
N GLN A 186 -35.26 60.78 76.24
CA GLN A 186 -36.58 60.57 76.84
C GLN A 186 -36.54 60.40 78.37
N GLN A 187 -35.39 60.00 78.95
CA GLN A 187 -35.22 59.92 80.40
C GLN A 187 -34.79 61.25 81.04
N GLY A 188 -34.27 62.20 80.25
CA GLY A 188 -33.91 63.56 80.69
C GLY A 188 -34.92 64.66 80.37
N ALA A 189 -35.94 64.38 79.55
CA ALA A 189 -37.01 65.32 79.24
C ALA A 189 -38.26 65.00 80.07
N VAL A 190 -38.33 65.52 81.29
CA VAL A 190 -39.62 65.76 81.95
C VAL A 190 -40.29 66.89 81.17
N LEU A 191 -40.92 66.54 80.05
CA LEU A 191 -41.98 67.35 79.48
C LEU A 191 -43.15 67.22 80.46
N ASP A 192 -43.34 68.30 81.22
CA ASP A 192 -44.44 68.46 82.17
C ASP A 192 -45.77 68.08 81.51
N GLU A 193 -46.68 67.47 82.26
CA GLU A 193 -47.93 66.93 81.70
C GLU A 193 -48.83 68.04 81.11
N GLU A 194 -48.60 69.29 81.51
CA GLU A 194 -49.17 70.50 80.90
C GLU A 194 -48.53 70.86 79.55
N GLN A 195 -47.24 70.59 79.36
CA GLN A 195 -46.56 70.76 78.07
C GLN A 195 -47.00 69.69 77.07
N CYS A 196 -47.24 68.46 77.50
CA CYS A 196 -47.83 67.41 76.65
C CYS A 196 -49.28 67.70 76.26
N LYS A 197 -50.08 68.34 77.13
CA LYS A 197 -51.45 68.80 76.79
C LYS A 197 -51.44 69.97 75.83
N THR A 198 -50.54 70.94 75.99
CA THR A 198 -50.39 72.05 75.04
C THR A 198 -49.76 71.61 73.72
N LEU A 199 -48.85 70.62 73.72
CA LEU A 199 -48.35 69.97 72.49
C LEU A 199 -49.44 69.14 71.81
N ASN A 200 -50.31 68.45 72.56
CA ASN A 200 -51.46 67.74 72.01
C ASN A 200 -52.57 68.67 71.51
N ASP A 201 -52.77 69.83 72.14
CA ASP A 201 -53.70 70.85 71.66
C ASP A 201 -53.14 71.59 70.44
N LEU A 202 -51.82 71.77 70.35
CA LEU A 202 -51.16 72.28 69.14
C LEU A 202 -51.06 71.20 68.05
N LEU A 203 -50.92 69.91 68.39
CA LEU A 203 -51.01 68.77 67.48
C LEU A 203 -52.44 68.53 67.01
N SER A 204 -53.45 68.77 67.84
CA SER A 204 -54.86 68.69 67.45
C SER A 204 -55.25 69.90 66.61
N HIS A 205 -54.70 71.09 66.89
CA HIS A 205 -54.81 72.25 65.99
C HIS A 205 -54.04 72.05 64.67
N LEU A 206 -52.86 71.41 64.70
CA LEU A 206 -52.09 71.05 63.50
C LEU A 206 -52.73 69.89 62.72
N SER A 207 -53.43 68.98 63.40
CA SER A 207 -54.20 67.89 62.77
C SER A 207 -55.55 68.37 62.23
N THR A 208 -56.10 69.45 62.79
CA THR A 208 -57.24 70.17 62.20
C THR A 208 -56.78 71.06 61.03
N SER A 209 -55.50 71.43 60.98
CA SER A 209 -54.84 71.98 59.80
C SER A 209 -54.15 70.91 58.94
N VAL A 210 -54.73 69.70 58.83
CA VAL A 210 -54.29 68.71 57.84
C VAL A 210 -54.53 69.29 56.44
N ALA A 211 -53.51 69.99 55.97
CA ALA A 211 -53.17 70.07 54.57
C ALA A 211 -52.86 68.64 54.06
N PRO A 212 -53.01 68.41 52.77
CA PRO A 212 -54.21 67.88 52.17
C PRO A 212 -54.03 66.36 52.00
N THR A 213 -55.13 65.65 51.72
CA THR A 213 -55.07 64.28 51.17
C THR A 213 -54.20 64.17 49.90
N GLU A 214 -53.74 65.30 49.35
CA GLU A 214 -52.67 65.40 48.36
C GLU A 214 -51.32 64.86 48.82
N THR A 215 -50.83 65.09 50.05
CA THR A 215 -49.49 64.59 50.45
C THR A 215 -49.42 63.06 50.52
N VAL A 216 -50.48 62.42 51.02
CA VAL A 216 -50.58 60.94 51.02
C VAL A 216 -50.79 60.39 49.62
N ARG A 217 -51.56 61.09 48.77
CA ARG A 217 -51.75 60.74 47.35
C ARG A 217 -50.45 60.90 46.55
N GLU A 218 -49.66 61.91 46.87
CA GLU A 218 -48.38 62.21 46.24
C GLU A 218 -47.31 61.19 46.66
N ASN A 219 -47.26 60.82 47.94
CA ASN A 219 -46.43 59.70 48.42
C ASN A 219 -46.84 58.35 47.80
N LEU A 220 -48.14 58.10 47.62
CA LEU A 220 -48.62 56.91 46.90
C LEU A 220 -48.25 56.94 45.42
N ASN A 221 -48.37 58.09 44.75
CA ASN A 221 -47.93 58.26 43.37
C ASN A 221 -46.42 58.04 43.23
N ILE A 222 -45.61 58.57 44.17
CA ILE A 222 -44.16 58.32 44.20
C ILE A 222 -43.87 56.82 44.39
N ALA A 223 -44.62 56.12 45.25
CA ALA A 223 -44.47 54.67 45.41
C ALA A 223 -44.85 53.89 44.14
N PHE A 224 -45.91 54.31 43.42
CA PHE A 224 -46.29 53.74 42.13
C PHE A 224 -45.26 54.03 41.03
N GLU A 225 -44.72 55.25 40.96
CA GLU A 225 -43.64 55.58 40.01
C GLU A 225 -42.35 54.80 40.29
N ILE A 226 -42.02 54.57 41.57
CA ILE A 226 -40.89 53.73 41.95
C ILE A 226 -41.16 52.27 41.54
N ALA A 227 -42.38 51.77 41.75
CA ALA A 227 -42.76 50.42 41.34
C ALA A 227 -42.74 50.27 39.81
N GLU A 228 -43.25 51.23 39.05
CA GLU A 228 -43.18 51.25 37.59
C GLU A 228 -41.74 51.36 37.09
N ARG A 229 -40.89 52.18 37.71
CA ARG A 229 -39.45 52.23 37.39
C ARG A 229 -38.77 50.90 37.66
N GLN A 230 -39.06 50.25 38.79
CA GLN A 230 -38.50 48.93 39.09
C GLN A 230 -39.00 47.87 38.11
N GLN A 231 -40.27 47.90 37.72
CA GLN A 231 -40.83 47.00 36.71
C GLN A 231 -40.25 47.24 35.32
N ALA A 232 -39.99 48.50 34.96
CA ALA A 232 -39.31 48.88 33.71
C ALA A 232 -37.84 48.43 33.67
N VAL A 233 -37.17 48.33 34.82
CA VAL A 233 -35.81 47.76 34.92
C VAL A 233 -35.84 46.24 34.89
N LEU A 234 -36.83 45.58 35.51
CA LEU A 234 -36.93 44.12 35.55
C LEU A 234 -37.35 43.49 34.20
N ASN A 235 -38.22 44.15 33.43
CA ASN A 235 -38.66 43.64 32.12
C ASN A 235 -37.53 43.34 31.12
N PRO A 236 -36.55 44.23 30.88
CA PRO A 236 -35.45 43.94 29.97
C PRO A 236 -34.55 42.82 30.50
N HIS A 237 -34.34 42.71 31.81
CA HIS A 237 -33.60 41.58 32.39
C HIS A 237 -34.32 40.24 32.19
N TRP A 238 -35.65 40.21 32.32
CA TRP A 238 -36.45 39.03 31.99
C TRP A 238 -36.35 38.66 30.51
N GLN A 239 -36.45 39.64 29.60
CA GLN A 239 -36.26 39.39 28.16
C GLN A 239 -34.86 38.88 27.84
N GLN A 240 -33.82 39.43 28.48
CA GLN A 240 -32.45 38.97 28.31
C GLN A 240 -32.27 37.54 28.81
N LEU A 241 -32.89 37.18 29.93
CA LEU A 241 -32.84 35.83 30.48
C LEU A 241 -33.58 34.83 29.58
N GLU A 242 -34.73 35.20 29.02
CA GLU A 242 -35.47 34.40 28.04
C GLU A 242 -34.64 34.16 26.76
N GLN A 243 -33.97 35.20 26.26
CA GLN A 243 -33.06 35.10 25.11
C GLN A 243 -31.86 34.19 25.41
N GLN A 244 -31.22 34.35 26.55
CA GLN A 244 -30.11 33.49 26.97
C GLN A 244 -30.55 32.04 27.09
N LYS A 245 -31.74 31.79 27.65
CA LYS A 245 -32.31 30.44 27.74
C LYS A 245 -32.54 29.82 26.36
N ALA A 246 -33.04 30.59 25.40
CA ALA A 246 -33.22 30.13 24.02
C ALA A 246 -31.87 29.78 23.33
N VAL A 247 -30.84 30.61 23.54
CA VAL A 247 -29.49 30.34 23.02
C VAL A 247 -28.90 29.08 23.64
N VAL A 248 -29.03 28.90 24.96
CA VAL A 248 -28.57 27.68 25.65
C VAL A 248 -29.30 26.45 25.13
N GLU A 249 -30.61 26.53 24.91
CA GLU A 249 -31.38 25.41 24.36
C GLU A 249 -30.97 25.05 22.93
N GLN A 250 -30.63 26.05 22.11
CA GLN A 250 -30.10 25.84 20.77
C GLN A 250 -28.71 25.19 20.81
N GLN A 251 -27.80 25.70 21.64
CA GLN A 251 -26.47 25.12 21.83
C GLN A 251 -26.55 23.68 22.36
N GLN A 252 -27.51 23.39 23.24
CA GLN A 252 -27.73 22.03 23.73
C GLN A 252 -28.22 21.08 22.63
N LYS A 253 -29.07 21.56 21.71
CA LYS A 253 -29.50 20.79 20.53
C LYS A 253 -28.33 20.53 19.57
N GLU A 254 -27.49 21.53 19.34
CA GLU A 254 -26.29 21.41 18.49
C GLU A 254 -25.27 20.45 19.10
N ALA A 255 -24.98 20.55 20.40
CA ALA A 255 -24.12 19.63 21.13
C ALA A 255 -24.66 18.19 21.08
N SER A 256 -25.97 18.01 21.23
CA SER A 256 -26.60 16.68 21.12
C SER A 256 -26.45 16.10 19.73
N ARG A 257 -26.62 16.93 18.68
CA ARG A 257 -26.42 16.51 17.29
C ARG A 257 -24.97 16.11 17.02
N LEU A 258 -24.01 16.92 17.44
CA LEU A 258 -22.58 16.62 17.27
C LEU A 258 -22.18 15.33 18.02
N SER A 259 -22.69 15.14 19.23
CA SER A 259 -22.47 13.90 20.00
C SER A 259 -23.03 12.68 19.26
N GLN A 260 -24.18 12.81 18.60
CA GLN A 260 -24.75 11.72 17.81
C GLN A 260 -23.88 11.42 16.58
N THR A 261 -23.47 12.44 15.82
CA THR A 261 -22.57 12.27 14.67
C THR A 261 -21.24 11.62 15.06
N LEU A 262 -20.64 12.03 16.18
CA LEU A 262 -19.41 11.42 16.69
C LEU A 262 -19.61 9.96 17.07
N SER A 263 -20.77 9.61 17.66
CA SER A 263 -21.09 8.23 17.97
C SER A 263 -21.28 7.38 16.71
N GLU A 264 -21.90 7.94 15.67
CA GLU A 264 -22.07 7.27 14.36
C GLU A 264 -20.71 7.03 13.69
N GLN A 265 -19.85 8.06 13.61
CA GLN A 265 -18.49 7.92 13.06
C GLN A 265 -17.64 6.91 13.84
N LYS A 266 -17.76 6.88 15.18
CA LYS A 266 -17.07 5.88 16.00
C LYS A 266 -17.53 4.45 15.68
N ASN A 267 -18.83 4.26 15.47
CA ASN A 267 -19.38 2.95 15.10
C ASN A 267 -18.91 2.53 13.71
N GLU A 268 -18.91 3.43 12.73
CA GLU A 268 -18.39 3.17 11.38
C GLU A 268 -16.90 2.80 11.42
N TRP A 269 -16.09 3.52 12.20
CA TRP A 269 -14.69 3.23 12.39
C TRP A 269 -14.47 1.84 13.02
N GLN A 270 -15.26 1.50 14.04
CA GLN A 270 -15.17 0.18 14.67
C GLN A 270 -15.55 -0.96 13.73
N GLN A 271 -16.57 -0.76 12.87
CA GLN A 271 -16.94 -1.73 11.84
C GLN A 271 -15.84 -1.87 10.77
N ALA A 272 -15.23 -0.77 10.34
CA ALA A 272 -14.11 -0.80 9.41
C ALA A 272 -12.91 -1.54 10.00
N GLN A 273 -12.59 -1.31 11.28
CA GLN A 273 -11.53 -2.03 11.98
C GLN A 273 -11.81 -3.55 12.01
N GLN A 274 -13.03 -3.95 12.39
CA GLN A 274 -13.42 -5.36 12.39
C GLN A 274 -13.31 -5.99 10.99
N SER A 275 -13.72 -5.28 9.94
CA SER A 275 -13.60 -5.76 8.57
C SER A 275 -12.14 -5.96 8.14
N ILE A 276 -11.23 -5.06 8.54
CA ILE A 276 -9.80 -5.20 8.27
C ILE A 276 -9.22 -6.40 9.03
N GLU A 277 -9.58 -6.58 10.30
CA GLU A 277 -9.14 -7.74 11.09
C GLU A 277 -9.61 -9.06 10.45
N GLU A 278 -10.85 -9.12 9.96
CA GLU A 278 -11.36 -10.27 9.21
C GLU A 278 -10.60 -10.51 7.89
N GLN A 279 -10.28 -9.45 7.14
CA GLN A 279 -9.50 -9.57 5.90
C GLN A 279 -8.07 -10.05 6.17
N ILE A 280 -7.44 -9.55 7.23
CA ILE A 280 -6.11 -10.01 7.65
C ILE A 280 -6.16 -11.49 8.04
N ALA A 281 -7.20 -11.93 8.77
CA ALA A 281 -7.37 -13.33 9.11
C ALA A 281 -7.54 -14.21 7.85
N LYS A 282 -8.35 -13.77 6.88
CA LYS A 282 -8.51 -14.45 5.58
C LYS A 282 -7.19 -14.54 4.82
N LEU A 283 -6.44 -13.44 4.71
CA LEU A 283 -5.14 -13.42 4.04
C LEU A 283 -4.13 -14.37 4.71
N LYS A 284 -4.12 -14.47 6.04
CA LYS A 284 -3.27 -15.44 6.75
C LYS A 284 -3.64 -16.87 6.39
N VAL A 285 -4.93 -17.20 6.34
CA VAL A 285 -5.40 -18.51 5.90
C VAL A 285 -4.98 -18.78 4.45
N ASP A 286 -5.22 -17.84 3.54
CA ASP A 286 -4.87 -17.97 2.13
C ASP A 286 -3.36 -18.18 1.94
N THR A 287 -2.53 -17.46 2.70
CA THR A 287 -1.07 -17.62 2.69
C THR A 287 -0.66 -19.03 3.09
N VAL A 288 -1.25 -19.57 4.17
CA VAL A 288 -0.98 -20.95 4.61
C VAL A 288 -1.46 -21.95 3.57
N THR A 289 -2.64 -21.76 2.96
CA THR A 289 -3.12 -22.67 1.90
C THR A 289 -2.22 -22.63 0.66
N LEU A 290 -1.68 -21.46 0.31
CA LEU A 290 -0.75 -21.33 -0.80
C LEU A 290 0.57 -22.05 -0.51
N ALA A 291 1.13 -21.89 0.69
CA ALA A 291 2.31 -22.62 1.14
C ALA A 291 2.09 -24.14 1.06
N ASN A 292 0.97 -24.65 1.57
CA ASN A 292 0.62 -26.08 1.48
C ASN A 292 0.51 -26.56 0.02
N LYS A 293 -0.10 -25.76 -0.87
CA LYS A 293 -0.19 -26.08 -2.30
C LYS A 293 1.20 -26.10 -2.97
N GLN A 294 2.09 -25.19 -2.59
CA GLN A 294 3.46 -25.16 -3.09
C GLN A 294 4.26 -26.37 -2.63
N GLU A 295 4.13 -26.77 -1.36
CA GLU A 295 4.76 -27.99 -0.84
C GLU A 295 4.23 -29.25 -1.55
N TYR A 296 2.92 -29.33 -1.79
CA TYR A 296 2.32 -30.43 -2.55
C TYR A 296 2.81 -30.48 -4.01
N ALA A 297 2.92 -29.32 -4.68
CA ALA A 297 3.47 -29.26 -6.03
C ALA A 297 4.95 -29.69 -6.06
N ARG A 298 5.72 -29.36 -5.02
CA ARG A 298 7.12 -29.79 -4.88
C ARG A 298 7.23 -31.30 -4.69
N SER A 299 6.41 -31.89 -3.83
CA SER A 299 6.44 -33.35 -3.63
C SER A 299 6.01 -34.12 -4.88
N LEU A 300 5.02 -33.63 -5.63
CA LEU A 300 4.65 -34.19 -6.94
C LEU A 300 5.80 -34.11 -7.95
N LYS A 301 6.55 -33.00 -7.98
CA LYS A 301 7.71 -32.86 -8.85
C LYS A 301 8.80 -33.86 -8.49
N GLU A 302 9.07 -34.06 -7.20
CA GLU A 302 10.04 -35.05 -6.72
C GLU A 302 9.60 -36.48 -7.09
N GLN A 303 8.31 -36.80 -6.97
CA GLN A 303 7.77 -38.09 -7.42
C GLN A 303 7.93 -38.30 -8.93
N LEU A 304 7.68 -37.26 -9.73
CA LEU A 304 7.81 -37.34 -11.20
C LEU A 304 9.27 -37.53 -11.61
N GLN A 305 10.20 -36.85 -10.96
CA GLN A 305 11.65 -37.07 -11.16
C GLN A 305 12.08 -38.49 -10.80
N TYR A 306 11.57 -39.03 -9.68
CA TYR A 306 11.83 -40.43 -9.31
C TYR A 306 11.29 -41.41 -10.35
N GLN A 307 10.08 -41.17 -10.88
CA GLN A 307 9.52 -42.00 -11.96
C GLN A 307 10.34 -41.90 -13.25
N GLU A 308 10.78 -40.70 -13.65
CA GLU A 308 11.66 -40.52 -14.80
C GLU A 308 12.99 -41.26 -14.64
N GLU A 309 13.57 -41.22 -13.43
CA GLU A 309 14.82 -41.92 -13.14
C GLU A 309 14.63 -43.44 -13.18
N LEU A 310 13.52 -43.95 -12.62
CA LEU A 310 13.14 -45.36 -12.75
C LEU A 310 12.94 -45.75 -14.22
N HIS A 311 12.27 -44.93 -15.01
CA HIS A 311 12.09 -45.16 -16.45
C HIS A 311 13.44 -45.22 -17.18
N LYS A 312 14.38 -44.32 -16.86
CA LYS A 312 15.74 -44.37 -17.41
C LYS A 312 16.46 -45.64 -17.01
N GLN A 313 16.41 -46.04 -15.74
CA GLN A 313 17.03 -47.27 -15.25
C GLN A 313 16.46 -48.52 -15.94
N ILE A 314 15.13 -48.60 -16.08
CA ILE A 314 14.48 -49.69 -16.81
C ILE A 314 14.89 -49.69 -18.29
N SER A 315 14.93 -48.52 -18.94
CA SER A 315 15.35 -48.41 -20.34
C SER A 315 16.82 -48.79 -20.54
N PHE A 316 17.68 -48.48 -19.57
CA PHE A 316 19.08 -48.85 -19.56
C PHE A 316 19.25 -50.36 -19.41
N LEU A 317 18.53 -50.99 -18.48
CA LEU A 317 18.53 -52.45 -18.32
C LEU A 317 17.98 -53.15 -19.57
N ALA A 318 16.93 -52.62 -20.19
CA ALA A 318 16.41 -53.13 -21.45
C ALA A 318 17.44 -53.01 -22.60
N SER A 319 18.22 -51.93 -22.64
CA SER A 319 19.29 -51.74 -23.63
C SER A 319 20.48 -52.69 -23.40
N ILE A 320 20.89 -52.93 -22.15
CA ILE A 320 21.96 -53.90 -21.81
C ILE A 320 21.52 -55.32 -22.11
N SER A 321 20.25 -55.66 -21.83
CA SER A 321 19.68 -56.96 -22.19
C SER A 321 19.58 -57.18 -23.70
N SER A 322 19.68 -56.14 -24.53
CA SER A 322 19.68 -56.28 -25.98
C SER A 322 21.07 -56.59 -26.58
N ASP A 323 22.15 -56.33 -25.83
CA ASP A 323 23.54 -56.54 -26.28
C ASP A 323 24.15 -57.87 -25.82
N VAL A 324 23.51 -58.59 -24.89
CA VAL A 324 23.94 -59.91 -24.45
C VAL A 324 22.83 -60.92 -24.69
N THR A 325 23.05 -61.74 -25.71
CA THR A 325 22.33 -62.96 -26.09
C THR A 325 20.84 -62.82 -26.46
N SER A 326 20.56 -63.20 -27.71
CA SER A 326 19.24 -63.56 -28.22
C SER A 326 18.51 -64.52 -27.27
N THR A 327 17.72 -63.98 -26.36
CA THR A 327 16.67 -64.67 -25.61
C THR A 327 15.32 -64.15 -26.14
N PRO A 328 14.26 -64.98 -26.17
CA PRO A 328 13.14 -64.79 -27.07
C PRO A 328 12.45 -63.47 -26.74
N LYS A 329 12.00 -62.74 -27.78
CA LYS A 329 11.10 -61.59 -27.65
C LYS A 329 10.06 -61.89 -26.58
N VAL A 330 10.20 -61.27 -25.41
CA VAL A 330 9.14 -61.25 -24.42
C VAL A 330 8.09 -60.31 -24.99
N ASP A 331 6.99 -60.86 -25.49
CA ASP A 331 5.87 -60.09 -26.04
C ASP A 331 5.19 -59.30 -24.92
N ILE A 332 5.60 -58.04 -24.76
CA ILE A 332 5.10 -57.10 -23.76
C ILE A 332 3.58 -56.91 -23.90
N ALA A 333 3.05 -56.99 -25.13
CA ALA A 333 1.61 -56.90 -25.40
C ALA A 333 0.80 -58.09 -24.85
N ALA A 334 1.41 -59.27 -24.69
CA ALA A 334 0.76 -60.43 -24.09
C ALA A 334 0.73 -60.33 -22.56
N LEU A 335 1.75 -59.72 -21.95
CA LEU A 335 1.85 -59.51 -20.50
C LEU A 335 0.90 -58.42 -19.98
N GLU A 336 0.64 -57.37 -20.77
CA GLU A 336 -0.32 -56.31 -20.40
C GLU A 336 -1.79 -56.78 -20.42
N GLN A 337 -2.10 -57.88 -21.11
CA GLN A 337 -3.46 -58.45 -21.17
C GLN A 337 -3.74 -59.49 -20.07
N MET A 338 -2.75 -59.84 -19.23
CA MET A 338 -2.90 -60.86 -18.19
C MET A 338 -3.36 -60.26 -16.86
N SER A 339 -4.11 -61.04 -16.08
CA SER A 339 -4.49 -60.62 -14.72
C SER A 339 -3.29 -60.62 -13.77
N VAL A 340 -3.35 -59.77 -12.75
CA VAL A 340 -2.25 -59.58 -11.77
C VAL A 340 -1.80 -60.90 -11.11
N GLU A 341 -2.73 -61.83 -10.91
CA GLU A 341 -2.44 -63.16 -10.34
C GLU A 341 -1.58 -64.02 -11.28
N GLN A 342 -1.87 -64.00 -12.58
CA GLN A 342 -1.10 -64.77 -13.57
C GLN A 342 0.30 -64.18 -13.80
N LEU A 343 0.44 -62.85 -13.65
CA LEU A 343 1.74 -62.19 -13.65
C LEU A 343 2.58 -62.58 -12.43
N GLN A 344 1.96 -62.75 -11.25
CA GLN A 344 2.70 -63.19 -10.06
C GLN A 344 3.18 -64.64 -10.16
N ASP A 345 2.38 -65.54 -10.73
CA ASP A 345 2.78 -66.94 -10.91
C ASP A 345 3.86 -67.11 -11.99
N THR A 346 3.74 -66.41 -13.12
CA THR A 346 4.80 -66.42 -14.14
C THR A 346 6.13 -65.84 -13.64
N LEU A 347 6.09 -64.82 -12.79
CA LEU A 347 7.27 -64.24 -12.15
C LEU A 347 7.90 -65.24 -11.16
N ARG A 348 7.09 -65.96 -10.38
CA ARG A 348 7.56 -67.01 -9.46
C ARG A 348 8.23 -68.17 -10.22
N ASP A 349 7.64 -68.61 -11.32
CA ASP A 349 8.19 -69.68 -12.16
C ASP A 349 9.52 -69.27 -12.83
N LEU A 350 9.62 -68.04 -13.32
CA LEU A 350 10.87 -67.50 -13.89
C LEU A 350 11.95 -67.34 -12.83
N GLN A 351 11.58 -66.92 -11.61
CA GLN A 351 12.50 -66.80 -10.49
C GLN A 351 13.04 -68.16 -10.04
N GLN A 352 12.20 -69.20 -10.06
CA GLN A 352 12.61 -70.56 -9.77
C GLN A 352 13.55 -71.10 -10.85
N LYS A 353 13.26 -70.85 -12.14
CA LYS A 353 14.15 -71.23 -13.24
C LYS A 353 15.51 -70.53 -13.17
N LEU A 354 15.53 -69.23 -12.86
CA LEU A 354 16.77 -68.47 -12.71
C LEU A 354 17.62 -69.01 -11.55
N ASN A 355 17.00 -69.41 -10.44
CA ASN A 355 17.72 -70.07 -9.34
C ASN A 355 18.31 -71.43 -9.76
N ILE A 356 17.58 -72.22 -10.55
CA ILE A 356 18.07 -73.50 -11.06
C ILE A 356 19.25 -73.28 -12.02
N ASP A 357 19.12 -72.34 -12.95
CA ASP A 357 20.18 -72.01 -13.91
C ASP A 357 21.41 -71.39 -13.23
N SER A 358 21.21 -70.54 -12.22
CA SER A 358 22.30 -69.97 -11.41
C SER A 358 23.03 -71.05 -10.60
N ASN A 359 22.31 -72.04 -10.08
CA ASN A 359 22.94 -73.16 -9.37
C ASN A 359 23.69 -74.08 -10.33
N PHE A 360 23.15 -74.33 -11.52
CA PHE A 360 23.81 -75.11 -12.56
C PHE A 360 25.11 -74.45 -13.05
N VAL A 361 25.11 -73.13 -13.23
CA VAL A 361 26.33 -72.36 -13.57
C VAL A 361 27.35 -72.43 -12.44
N ASN A 362 26.93 -72.32 -11.18
CA ASN A 362 27.83 -72.46 -10.03
C ASN A 362 28.42 -73.88 -9.90
N GLU A 363 27.65 -74.93 -10.20
CA GLU A 363 28.14 -76.31 -10.21
C GLU A 363 29.14 -76.56 -11.36
N GLN A 364 28.89 -76.00 -12.54
CA GLN A 364 29.81 -76.04 -13.68
C GLN A 364 31.13 -75.29 -13.40
N GLU A 365 31.08 -74.17 -12.67
CA GLU A 365 32.28 -73.44 -12.25
C GLU A 365 33.12 -74.20 -11.21
N GLN A 366 32.50 -75.06 -10.38
CA GLN A 366 33.22 -75.88 -9.40
C GLN A 366 33.89 -77.13 -10.00
N GLU A 367 33.38 -77.69 -11.10
CA GLU A 367 34.02 -78.85 -11.78
C GLU A 367 35.19 -78.45 -12.69
N LEU A 368 35.33 -77.16 -13.03
CA LEU A 368 36.42 -76.63 -13.87
C LEU A 368 37.66 -76.17 -13.06
N ILE A 369 37.66 -76.33 -11.74
CA ILE A 369 38.77 -76.07 -10.80
C ILE A 369 39.28 -77.41 -10.25
#